data_AF-A0A7C6IWD6-F1
#
_entry.id   AF-A0A7C6IWD6-F1
#
_cell.length_a   1.000
_cell.length_b   1.000
_cell.length_c   1.000
_cell.angle_alpha   90.00
_cell.angle_beta   90.00
_cell.angle_gamma   90.00
#
_symmetry.space_group_name_H-M   'P 1'
#
loop_
_entity.id
_entity.type
_entity.pdbx_description
1 polymer ?
#
loop_
_entity_poly.entity_id
_entity_poly.type
_entity_poly.pdbx_seq_one_letter_code
_entity_poly.pdbx_strand_id
1 'polypeptide(L)'
;MMYREYFMLLLLGHILGDFYLQTKGIAKRKEKSVKWVFIHGLCYFGAMIITTLPIISFEVVLVALIVSVLHQLIDIIKYIGLSIIVKKFKDTLVIERNLFFIDQM
;
A
#
# COMPACT_ATOMS: atom_id res chain seq x y z
N MET A 1 15.91 -19.71 7.31
CA MET A 1 16.10 -18.25 7.45
C MET A 1 15.66 -17.83 8.84
N MET A 2 16.34 -16.84 9.41
CA MET A 2 15.90 -16.16 10.62
C MET A 2 14.73 -15.23 10.28
N TYR A 3 13.89 -14.92 11.27
CA TYR A 3 12.74 -14.01 11.12
C TYR A 3 13.09 -12.64 10.49
N ARG A 4 14.34 -12.20 10.69
CA ARG A 4 14.87 -10.96 10.12
C ARG A 4 14.84 -10.95 8.60
N GLU A 5 15.24 -12.04 7.94
CA GLU A 5 15.27 -12.06 6.47
C GLU A 5 13.85 -11.99 5.88
N TYR A 6 12.90 -12.72 6.46
CA TYR A 6 11.48 -12.61 6.07
C TYR A 6 10.96 -11.19 6.23
N PHE A 7 11.21 -10.57 7.38
CA PHE A 7 10.82 -9.18 7.62
C PHE A 7 11.44 -8.22 6.59
N MET A 8 12.73 -8.36 6.30
CA MET A 8 13.42 -7.51 5.32
C MET A 8 12.86 -7.66 3.91
N LEU A 9 12.51 -8.87 3.48
CA LEU A 9 11.91 -9.10 2.17
C LEU A 9 10.49 -8.54 2.08
N LEU A 10 9.67 -8.72 3.12
CA LEU A 10 8.33 -8.14 3.18
C LEU A 10 8.40 -6.61 3.22
N LEU A 11 9.33 -6.04 3.98
CA LEU A 11 9.56 -4.59 4.03
C LEU A 11 10.03 -4.04 2.67
N LEU A 12 10.92 -4.76 1.98
CA LEU A 12 11.35 -4.40 0.63
C LEU A 12 10.16 -4.44 -0.34
N GLY A 13 9.33 -5.48 -0.28
CA GLY A 13 8.11 -5.59 -1.08
C GLY A 13 7.16 -4.42 -0.85
N HIS A 14 6.96 -4.04 0.41
CA HIS A 14 6.17 -2.87 0.79
C HIS A 14 6.73 -1.57 0.19
N ILE A 15 8.04 -1.31 0.36
CA ILE A 15 8.70 -0.12 -0.20
C ILE A 15 8.56 -0.09 -1.73
N LEU A 16 8.75 -1.21 -2.41
CA LEU A 16 8.59 -1.28 -3.86
C LEU A 16 7.14 -1.03 -4.29
N GLY A 17 6.17 -1.61 -3.56
CA GLY A 17 4.74 -1.40 -3.81
C GLY A 17 4.33 0.08 -3.70
N ASP A 18 4.66 0.73 -2.58
CA ASP A 18 4.12 2.05 -2.25
C ASP A 18 4.97 3.24 -2.75
N PHE A 19 6.27 3.04 -3.03
CA PHE A 19 7.12 4.14 -3.50
C PHE A 19 7.50 4.03 -4.98
N TYR A 20 7.72 2.82 -5.49
CA TYR A 20 8.14 2.62 -6.88
C TYR A 20 6.97 2.32 -7.81
N LEU A 21 6.06 1.43 -7.41
CA LEU A 21 4.91 1.05 -8.24
C LEU A 21 3.74 2.03 -8.10
N GLN A 22 3.55 2.65 -6.93
CA GLN A 22 2.58 3.73 -6.75
C GLN A 22 3.08 5.04 -7.37
N THR A 23 2.92 5.17 -8.68
CA THR A 23 3.24 6.43 -9.37
C THR A 23 2.36 7.59 -8.88
N LYS A 24 2.83 8.84 -9.06
CA LYS A 24 2.02 10.05 -8.80
C LYS A 24 0.65 10.02 -9.48
N GLY A 25 0.54 9.35 -10.63
CA GLY A 25 -0.72 9.17 -11.35
C GLY A 25 -1.67 8.20 -10.65
N ILE A 26 -1.16 7.08 -10.11
CA ILE A 26 -1.95 6.13 -9.33
C ILE A 26 -2.42 6.77 -8.03
N ALA A 27 -1.52 7.43 -7.30
CA ALA A 27 -1.85 8.12 -6.04
C ALA A 27 -3.03 9.10 -6.22
N LYS A 28 -2.97 10.00 -7.20
CA LYS A 28 -4.05 10.95 -7.51
C LYS A 28 -5.37 10.28 -7.93
N ARG A 29 -5.32 9.09 -8.51
CA ARG A 29 -6.52 8.36 -8.93
C ARG A 29 -7.11 7.51 -7.80
N LYS A 30 -6.29 6.99 -6.88
CA LYS A 30 -6.73 6.33 -5.64
C LYS A 30 -7.67 7.25 -4.87
N GLU A 31 -7.34 8.54 -4.75
CA GLU A 31 -8.17 9.54 -4.06
C GLU A 31 -9.56 9.73 -4.66
N LYS A 32 -9.74 9.44 -5.96
CA LYS A 32 -10.98 9.72 -6.70
C LYS A 32 -11.79 8.46 -7.02
N SER A 33 -11.20 7.28 -6.86
CA SER A 33 -11.81 6.05 -7.34
C SER A 33 -11.27 4.82 -6.62
N VAL A 34 -12.17 4.11 -5.93
CA VAL A 34 -11.87 2.83 -5.27
C VAL A 34 -11.29 1.78 -6.23
N LYS A 35 -11.62 1.85 -7.53
CA LYS A 35 -11.02 0.96 -8.56
C LYS A 35 -9.49 1.09 -8.57
N TRP A 36 -8.98 2.31 -8.45
CA TRP A 36 -7.54 2.55 -8.43
C TRP A 36 -6.88 2.11 -7.13
N VAL A 37 -7.64 2.07 -6.03
CA VAL A 37 -7.21 1.44 -4.77
C VAL A 37 -7.00 -0.07 -4.97
N PHE A 38 -7.92 -0.76 -5.66
CA PHE A 38 -7.75 -2.18 -5.99
C PHE A 38 -6.60 -2.45 -6.99
N ILE A 39 -6.44 -1.58 -8.00
CA ILE A 39 -5.30 -1.68 -8.92
C ILE A 39 -3.97 -1.59 -8.15
N HIS A 40 -3.88 -0.65 -7.21
CA HIS A 40 -2.72 -0.52 -6.34
C HIS A 40 -2.49 -1.79 -5.52
N GLY A 41 -3.51 -2.35 -4.87
CA GLY A 41 -3.37 -3.60 -4.13
C GLY A 41 -2.87 -4.78 -4.95
N LEU A 42 -3.30 -4.89 -6.21
CA LEU A 42 -2.79 -5.92 -7.12
C LEU A 42 -1.31 -5.70 -7.46
N CYS A 43 -0.91 -4.45 -7.74
CA CYS A 43 0.49 -4.10 -7.96
C CYS A 43 1.34 -4.38 -6.70
N TYR A 44 0.82 -4.02 -5.53
CA TYR A 44 1.45 -4.26 -4.22
C TYR A 44 1.63 -5.76 -3.97
N PHE A 45 0.59 -6.57 -4.15
CA PHE A 45 0.68 -8.02 -4.03
C PHE A 45 1.72 -8.60 -5.01
N GLY A 46 1.76 -8.10 -6.25
CA GLY A 46 2.79 -8.45 -7.21
C GLY A 46 4.21 -8.14 -6.70
N ALA A 47 4.42 -6.99 -6.07
CA ALA A 47 5.71 -6.63 -5.45
C ALA A 47 6.08 -7.59 -4.30
N MET A 48 5.11 -7.96 -3.47
CA MET A 48 5.32 -8.92 -2.38
C MET A 48 5.72 -10.30 -2.91
N ILE A 49 5.07 -10.77 -3.99
CA ILE A 49 5.44 -12.05 -4.61
C ILE A 49 6.83 -11.96 -5.24
N ILE A 50 7.12 -10.91 -6.02
CA ILE A 50 8.42 -10.74 -6.70
C ILE A 50 9.57 -10.73 -5.68
N THR A 51 9.42 -9.99 -4.58
CA THR A 51 10.46 -9.89 -3.54
C THR A 51 10.65 -11.18 -2.76
N THR A 52 9.61 -11.99 -2.63
CA THR A 52 9.66 -13.28 -1.92
C THR A 52 9.97 -14.48 -2.83
N LEU A 53 10.09 -14.28 -4.15
CA LEU A 53 10.45 -15.33 -5.12
C LEU A 53 11.67 -16.18 -4.71
N PRO A 54 12.78 -15.62 -4.20
CA PRO A 54 13.96 -16.40 -3.84
C PRO A 54 13.71 -17.45 -2.75
N ILE A 55 12.60 -17.32 -2.01
CA ILE A 55 12.26 -18.11 -0.83
C ILE A 55 10.83 -18.66 -0.90
N ILE A 56 10.28 -18.76 -2.11
CA ILE A 56 8.86 -19.01 -2.31
C ILE A 56 8.44 -20.38 -1.76
N SER A 57 7.40 -20.38 -0.94
CA SER A 57 6.71 -21.56 -0.43
C SER A 57 5.23 -21.22 -0.28
N PHE A 58 4.38 -22.23 -0.05
CA PHE A 58 2.95 -22.00 0.18
C PHE A 58 2.70 -21.06 1.37
N GLU A 59 3.45 -21.25 2.47
CA GLU A 59 3.38 -20.42 3.66
C GLU A 59 3.80 -18.97 3.37
N VAL A 60 4.87 -18.79 2.58
CA VAL A 60 5.35 -17.45 2.20
C VAL A 60 4.34 -16.72 1.33
N VAL A 61 3.73 -17.42 0.36
CA VAL A 61 2.65 -16.85 -0.47
C VAL A 61 1.43 -16.51 0.39
N LEU A 62 1.07 -17.35 1.35
CA LEU A 62 -0.02 -17.07 2.29
C LEU A 62 0.26 -15.81 3.13
N VAL A 63 1.49 -15.66 3.65
CA VAL A 63 1.89 -14.46 4.38
C VAL A 63 1.86 -13.23 3.48
N ALA A 64 2.39 -13.31 2.26
CA ALA A 64 2.36 -12.21 1.28
C ALA A 64 0.92 -11.80 0.95
N LEU A 65 0.00 -12.76 0.82
CA LEU A 65 -1.42 -12.53 0.61
C LEU A 65 -2.04 -11.82 1.82
N ILE A 66 -1.81 -12.31 3.04
CA ILE A 66 -2.34 -11.70 4.27
C ILE A 66 -1.87 -10.25 4.39
N VAL A 67 -0.56 -10.00 4.23
CA VAL A 67 0.01 -8.64 4.30
C VAL A 67 -0.60 -7.74 3.23
N SER A 68 -0.78 -8.24 2.01
CA SER A 68 -1.38 -7.45 0.92
C SER A 68 -2.86 -7.16 1.15
N VAL A 69 -3.61 -8.09 1.74
CA VAL A 69 -5.01 -7.86 2.12
C VAL A 69 -5.10 -6.82 3.25
N LEU A 70 -4.23 -6.91 4.26
CA LEU A 70 -4.17 -5.90 5.33
C LEU A 70 -3.84 -4.51 4.76
N HIS A 71 -2.87 -4.42 3.85
CA HIS A 71 -2.53 -3.19 3.16
C HIS A 71 -3.72 -2.61 2.38
N GLN A 72 -4.39 -3.46 1.60
CA GLN A 72 -5.58 -3.08 0.84
C GLN A 72 -6.71 -2.58 1.75
N LEU A 73 -6.92 -3.19 2.92
CA LEU A 73 -7.92 -2.75 3.89
C LEU A 73 -7.58 -1.37 4.46
N ILE A 74 -6.32 -1.13 4.81
CA ILE A 74 -5.82 0.17 5.28
C ILE A 74 -6.08 1.24 4.21
N ASP A 75 -5.76 0.93 2.96
CA ASP A 75 -5.98 1.82 1.82
C ASP A 75 -7.45 2.13 1.54
N ILE A 76 -8.35 1.17 1.72
CA ILE A 76 -9.79 1.39 1.63
C ILE A 76 -10.27 2.31 2.76
N ILE A 77 -9.79 2.09 3.99
CA ILE A 77 -10.11 2.95 5.13
C ILE A 77 -9.61 4.38 4.87
N LYS A 78 -8.38 4.53 4.34
CA LYS A 78 -7.81 5.82 3.93
C LYS A 78 -8.66 6.50 2.86
N TYR A 79 -9.08 5.77 1.83
CA TYR A 79 -9.96 6.30 0.77
C TYR A 79 -11.28 6.85 1.33
N ILE A 80 -11.93 6.10 2.21
CA ILE A 80 -13.18 6.52 2.84
C ILE A 80 -12.93 7.72 3.77
N GLY A 81 -11.91 7.67 4.62
CA GLY A 81 -11.56 8.74 5.57
C GLY A 81 -11.16 10.05 4.88
N LEU A 82 -10.36 9.99 3.82
CA LEU A 82 -9.96 11.13 3.01
C LEU A 82 -11.20 11.84 2.42
N SER A 83 -12.15 11.06 1.91
CA SER A 83 -13.39 11.62 1.35
C SER A 83 -14.21 12.42 2.37
N ILE A 84 -14.05 12.14 3.66
CA ILE A 84 -14.69 12.85 4.77
C ILE A 84 -13.87 14.09 5.15
N ILE A 85 -12.55 13.98 5.25
CA ILE A 85 -11.65 15.08 5.64
C ILE A 85 -11.65 16.19 4.59
N VAL A 86 -11.49 15.85 3.30
CA VAL A 86 -11.47 16.82 2.19
C VAL A 86 -12.81 17.56 2.06
N LYS A 87 -13.94 16.91 2.38
CA LYS A 87 -15.24 17.59 2.43
C LYS A 87 -15.36 18.58 3.59
N LYS A 88 -14.62 18.36 4.68
CA LYS A 88 -14.75 19.13 5.93
C LYS A 88 -13.73 20.27 6.04
N PHE A 89 -12.56 20.14 5.41
CA PHE A 89 -11.48 21.12 5.51
C PHE A 89 -11.04 21.57 4.11
N LYS A 90 -10.87 22.89 3.90
CA LYS A 90 -10.23 23.41 2.68
C LYS A 90 -8.79 22.90 2.60
N ASP A 91 -8.35 22.54 1.40
CA ASP A 91 -6.98 22.10 1.11
C ASP A 91 -5.97 23.09 1.69
N THR A 92 -5.34 22.69 2.79
CA THR A 92 -4.18 23.39 3.36
C THR A 92 -2.96 22.48 3.21
N LEU A 93 -1.80 23.07 2.97
CA LEU A 93 -0.53 22.34 2.82
C LEU A 93 -0.23 21.41 4.02
N VAL A 94 -0.71 21.75 5.21
CA VAL A 94 -0.55 20.92 6.42
C VAL A 94 -1.38 19.63 6.33
N ILE A 95 -2.60 19.72 5.79
CA ILE A 95 -3.47 18.56 5.61
C ILE A 95 -2.90 17.64 4.53
N GLU A 96 -2.49 18.19 3.38
CA GLU A 96 -1.85 17.39 2.31
C GLU A 96 -0.61 16.63 2.81
N ARG A 97 0.25 17.31 3.58
CA ARG A 97 1.43 16.69 4.18
C ARG A 97 1.06 15.56 5.14
N ASN A 98 0.10 15.79 6.04
CA ASN A 98 -0.30 14.78 7.01
C ASN A 98 -0.98 13.58 6.33
N LEU A 99 -1.77 13.82 5.29
CA LEU A 99 -2.37 12.79 4.46
C LEU A 99 -1.31 11.96 3.73
N PHE A 100 -0.26 12.60 3.22
CA PHE A 100 0.89 11.89 2.66
C PHE A 100 1.54 10.97 3.70
N PHE A 101 1.87 11.46 4.89
CA PHE A 101 2.46 10.60 5.93
C PHE A 101 1.54 9.46 6.36
N ILE A 102 0.23 9.69 6.43
CA ILE A 102 -0.74 8.64 6.73
C ILE A 102 -0.78 7.62 5.59
N ASP A 103 -0.78 8.04 4.32
CA ASP A 103 -0.75 7.13 3.16
C ASP A 103 0.49 6.23 3.18
N GLN A 104 1.63 6.73 3.67
CA GLN A 104 2.92 6.03 3.70
C GLN A 104 3.21 5.27 5.02
N MET A 105 2.31 5.33 6.00
CA MET A 105 2.32 4.48 7.21
C MET A 105 1.47 3.23 7.01
#